data_AF-A0A8B8DCB5-F1
#
_entry.id   AF-A0A8B8DCB5-F1
#
_cell.length_a   1.000
_cell.length_b   1.000
_cell.length_c   1.000
_cell.angle_alpha   90.00
_cell.angle_beta   90.00
_cell.angle_gamma   90.00
#
_symmetry.space_group_name_H-M   'P 1'
#
loop_
_entity.id
_entity.type
_entity.pdbx_description
1 polymer ?
#
loop_
_entity_poly.entity_id
_entity_poly.type
_entity_poly.pdbx_seq_one_letter_code
_entity_poly.pdbx_strand_id
1 'polypeptide(L)'
;MLGNKAATTIGPESWRNSTLKGIKLSQTIVQKSDKSCDVGRSLDPLPHLRDTVAQLSNDEIHRYTREVRVIVAKLRESLLDTNEEIKALTRGKEALEKALEHTRKDIALNKDSQEIRVSRPAREREHDGADDLLNAERAHLLNCKKALEAQLRSVQQQLQVLDAARRRLFNVLNERSRVMDLLNHALSSATNGSQSAPTGLGRSRTSLDGRLSRLQDMSGQPDPLGPYTPEADQALLDAEEARARSAYLRRELKEAMDRTEKLQKAAHKSVNDGITQKVAETITLKQHLGVSLGENRHGIHRAQRWYDATDKARGYTMGPVSYSDISTRERLDRPMVKVFHRHPGTQLPEAQEIIRSGDGLLQSLSATSRNIGLLKLSQLRLRNDIKGKGLASSVDSSIIRLRRRKSDHRWTLGEAF
;
A
#
# COMPACT_ATOMS: atom_id res chain seq x y z
N MET A 1 91.31 32.54 -62.91
CA MET A 1 91.98 33.70 -63.52
C MET A 1 91.34 33.96 -64.88
N LEU A 2 90.40 34.91 -64.97
CA LEU A 2 90.02 35.50 -66.26
C LEU A 2 90.74 36.86 -66.32
N GLY A 3 91.85 36.90 -67.05
CA GLY A 3 92.52 38.15 -67.39
C GLY A 3 91.65 38.91 -68.38
N ASN A 4 90.69 39.69 -67.88
CA ASN A 4 89.79 40.51 -68.69
C ASN A 4 90.61 41.53 -69.47
N LYS A 5 90.80 41.29 -70.77
CA LYS A 5 91.25 42.29 -71.73
C LYS A 5 90.23 43.43 -71.75
N ALA A 6 90.65 44.61 -71.29
CA ALA A 6 89.85 45.82 -71.40
C ALA A 6 89.67 46.18 -72.88
N ALA A 7 88.42 46.18 -73.34
CA ALA A 7 88.06 46.66 -74.67
C ALA A 7 88.55 48.10 -74.86
N THR A 8 89.32 48.34 -75.93
CA THR A 8 89.83 49.64 -76.35
C THR A 8 88.65 50.60 -76.52
N THR A 9 88.57 51.61 -75.65
CA THR A 9 87.43 52.51 -75.56
C THR A 9 87.74 53.80 -76.35
N ILE A 10 86.92 54.11 -77.36
CA ILE A 10 87.13 55.25 -78.29
C ILE A 10 86.41 56.54 -77.82
N GLY A 11 85.50 56.47 -76.83
CA GLY A 11 84.75 57.62 -76.29
C GLY A 11 85.29 58.16 -74.95
N PRO A 12 84.93 59.39 -74.53
CA PRO A 12 85.43 60.03 -73.31
C PRO A 12 85.10 59.21 -72.05
N GLU A 13 86.11 59.00 -71.18
CA GLU A 13 86.00 58.17 -69.97
C GLU A 13 84.89 58.62 -69.01
N SER A 14 84.62 59.92 -68.94
CA SER A 14 83.54 60.49 -68.13
C SER A 14 82.16 59.97 -68.55
N TRP A 15 81.93 59.80 -69.86
CA TRP A 15 80.70 59.23 -70.41
C TRP A 15 80.59 57.75 -70.10
N ARG A 16 81.64 56.96 -70.35
CA ARG A 16 81.65 55.52 -70.04
C ARG A 16 81.41 55.25 -68.55
N ASN A 17 82.08 55.99 -67.67
CA ASN A 17 81.94 55.82 -66.22
C ASN A 17 80.56 56.26 -65.73
N SER A 18 79.96 57.31 -66.33
CA SER A 18 78.58 57.71 -66.07
C SER A 18 77.59 56.61 -66.51
N THR A 19 77.76 56.05 -67.71
CA THR A 19 76.93 54.97 -68.22
C THR A 19 77.08 53.69 -67.40
N LEU A 20 78.30 53.31 -66.98
CA LEU A 20 78.53 52.15 -66.11
C LEU A 20 77.95 52.35 -64.70
N LYS A 21 78.01 53.57 -64.15
CA LYS A 21 77.32 53.92 -62.90
C LYS A 21 75.80 53.83 -63.07
N GLY A 22 75.25 54.31 -64.19
CA GLY A 22 73.84 54.18 -64.55
C GLY A 22 73.40 52.71 -64.68
N ILE A 23 74.21 51.87 -65.31
CA ILE A 23 73.95 50.42 -65.44
C ILE A 23 73.98 49.73 -64.07
N LYS A 24 74.98 50.02 -63.21
CA LYS A 24 75.04 49.46 -61.86
C LYS A 24 73.86 49.92 -60.99
N LEU A 25 73.47 51.19 -61.09
CA LEU A 25 72.30 51.72 -60.41
C LEU A 25 71.03 51.01 -60.87
N SER A 26 70.85 50.85 -62.18
CA SER A 26 69.74 50.10 -62.79
C SER A 26 69.70 48.64 -62.31
N GLN A 27 70.83 47.92 -62.32
CA GLN A 27 70.92 46.56 -61.79
C GLN A 27 70.56 46.48 -60.30
N THR A 28 70.98 47.46 -59.50
CA THR A 28 70.65 47.52 -58.07
C THR A 28 69.15 47.78 -57.86
N ILE A 29 68.54 48.62 -58.68
CA ILE A 29 67.09 48.90 -58.66
C ILE A 29 66.30 47.65 -59.06
N VAL A 30 66.72 46.94 -60.11
CA VAL A 30 66.08 45.68 -60.54
C VAL A 30 66.17 44.63 -59.42
N GLN A 31 67.34 44.42 -58.83
CA GLN A 31 67.49 43.47 -57.71
C GLN A 31 66.65 43.85 -56.48
N LYS A 32 66.50 45.15 -56.19
CA LYS A 32 65.65 45.63 -55.10
C LYS A 32 64.16 45.45 -55.44
N SER A 33 63.77 45.65 -56.70
CA SER A 33 62.43 45.40 -57.20
C SER A 33 62.08 43.92 -57.15
N ASP A 34 62.96 43.04 -57.61
CA ASP A 34 62.76 41.58 -57.59
C ASP A 34 62.62 41.08 -56.15
N LYS A 35 63.50 41.53 -55.23
CA LYS A 35 63.34 41.24 -53.80
C LYS A 35 62.01 41.77 -53.24
N SER A 36 61.55 42.94 -53.67
CA SER A 36 60.25 43.49 -53.25
C SER A 36 59.07 42.69 -53.82
N CYS A 37 59.19 42.19 -55.05
CA CYS A 37 58.20 41.34 -55.69
C CYS A 37 58.14 39.95 -55.05
N ASP A 38 59.28 39.37 -54.66
CA ASP A 38 59.34 38.09 -53.96
C ASP A 38 58.75 38.20 -52.55
N VAL A 39 59.02 39.30 -51.84
CA VAL A 39 58.38 39.61 -50.55
C VAL A 39 56.87 39.80 -50.74
N GLY A 40 56.44 40.53 -51.78
CA GLY A 40 55.03 40.66 -52.15
C GLY A 40 54.36 39.31 -52.40
N ARG A 41 54.94 38.46 -53.25
CA ARG A 41 54.42 37.11 -53.52
C ARG A 41 54.35 36.21 -52.28
N SER A 42 55.22 36.40 -51.30
CA SER A 42 55.19 35.63 -50.05
C SER A 42 54.12 36.10 -49.05
N LEU A 43 53.68 37.35 -49.16
CA LEU A 43 52.70 37.98 -48.28
C LEU A 43 51.31 38.05 -48.91
N ASP A 44 51.23 38.04 -50.24
CA ASP A 44 49.98 38.14 -50.99
C ASP A 44 49.16 36.86 -50.80
N PRO A 45 47.90 36.98 -50.35
CA PRO A 45 47.03 35.83 -50.21
C PRO A 45 46.77 35.19 -51.58
N LEU A 46 46.73 33.86 -51.61
CA LEU A 46 46.39 33.11 -52.82
C LEU A 46 45.00 33.55 -53.35
N PRO A 47 44.79 33.61 -54.67
CA PRO A 47 43.50 34.06 -55.26
C PRO A 47 42.27 33.28 -54.77
N HIS A 48 42.47 32.04 -54.32
CA HIS A 48 41.43 31.14 -53.80
C HIS A 48 41.38 31.08 -52.26
N LEU A 49 42.08 31.96 -51.54
CA LEU A 49 42.06 31.99 -50.07
C LEU A 49 40.64 32.14 -49.52
N ARG A 50 39.84 33.02 -50.14
CA ARG A 50 38.44 33.26 -49.74
C ARG A 50 37.59 31.98 -49.83
N ASP A 51 37.70 31.25 -50.93
CA ASP A 51 36.95 30.00 -51.14
C ASP A 51 37.44 28.90 -50.20
N THR A 52 38.76 28.80 -49.99
CA THR A 52 39.38 27.83 -49.08
C THR A 52 38.93 28.06 -47.63
N VAL A 53 38.94 29.31 -47.16
CA VAL A 53 38.48 29.68 -45.81
C VAL A 53 36.98 29.46 -45.65
N ALA A 54 36.18 29.74 -46.69
CA ALA A 54 34.75 29.44 -46.69
C ALA A 54 34.47 27.93 -46.61
N GLN A 55 35.21 27.10 -47.34
CA GLN A 55 35.12 25.64 -47.26
C GLN A 55 35.48 25.11 -45.87
N LEU A 56 36.60 25.56 -45.29
CA LEU A 56 36.99 25.17 -43.93
C LEU A 56 35.93 25.57 -42.90
N SER A 57 35.33 26.75 -43.05
CA SER A 57 34.25 27.21 -42.17
C SER A 57 32.99 26.34 -42.32
N ASN A 58 32.61 25.99 -43.56
CA ASN A 58 31.47 25.12 -43.83
C ASN A 58 31.68 23.70 -43.28
N ASP A 59 32.89 23.15 -43.40
CA ASP A 59 33.23 21.84 -42.85
C ASP A 59 33.13 21.82 -41.33
N GLU A 60 33.56 22.89 -40.66
CA GLU A 60 33.44 23.04 -39.21
C GLU A 60 31.98 23.18 -38.76
N ILE A 61 31.18 23.99 -39.47
CA ILE A 61 29.73 24.12 -39.23
C ILE A 61 29.06 22.74 -39.38
N HIS A 62 29.35 22.01 -40.44
CA HIS A 62 28.78 20.68 -40.68
C HIS A 62 29.16 19.67 -39.60
N ARG A 63 30.42 19.70 -39.13
CA ARG A 63 30.88 18.86 -38.02
C ARG A 63 30.12 19.20 -36.75
N TYR A 64 30.08 20.47 -36.36
CA TYR A 64 29.36 20.95 -35.18
C TYR A 64 27.88 20.55 -35.20
N THR A 65 27.18 20.78 -36.32
CA THR A 65 25.77 20.42 -36.48
C THR A 65 25.54 18.91 -36.39
N ARG A 66 26.45 18.08 -36.94
CA ARG A 66 26.37 16.62 -36.83
C ARG A 66 26.50 16.16 -35.39
N GLU A 67 27.40 16.76 -34.62
CA GLU A 67 27.60 16.44 -33.20
C GLU A 67 26.41 16.91 -32.33
N VAL A 68 25.93 18.14 -32.54
CA VAL A 68 24.72 18.66 -31.87
C VAL A 68 23.51 17.77 -32.14
N ARG A 69 23.36 17.24 -33.35
CA ARG A 69 22.27 16.31 -33.70
C ARG A 69 22.27 15.05 -32.81
N VAL A 70 23.44 14.51 -32.49
CA VAL A 70 23.57 13.34 -31.60
C VAL A 70 23.12 13.72 -30.19
N ILE A 71 23.54 14.89 -29.69
CA ILE A 71 23.14 15.37 -28.36
C ILE A 71 21.63 15.63 -28.28
N VAL A 72 21.05 16.26 -29.30
CA VAL A 72 19.59 16.46 -29.42
C VAL A 72 18.84 15.14 -29.41
N ALA A 73 19.36 14.11 -30.10
CA ALA A 73 18.77 12.78 -30.08
C ALA A 73 18.80 12.16 -28.67
N LYS A 74 19.95 12.23 -27.98
CA LYS A 74 20.11 11.75 -26.59
C LYS A 74 19.16 12.48 -25.61
N LEU A 75 19.05 13.80 -25.72
CA LEU A 75 18.14 14.61 -24.89
C LEU A 75 16.67 14.27 -25.15
N ARG A 76 16.29 14.02 -26.42
CA ARG A 76 14.94 13.57 -26.78
C ARG A 76 14.61 12.20 -26.19
N GLU A 77 15.53 11.25 -26.29
CA GLU A 77 15.37 9.91 -25.72
C GLU A 77 15.19 9.99 -24.19
N SER A 78 16.09 10.71 -23.50
CA SER A 78 16.00 10.92 -22.05
C SER A 78 14.69 11.62 -21.63
N LEU A 79 14.20 12.58 -22.43
CA LEU A 79 12.91 13.24 -22.20
C LEU A 79 11.72 12.26 -22.36
N LEU A 80 11.75 11.40 -23.37
CA LEU A 80 10.71 10.38 -23.59
C LEU A 80 10.69 9.37 -22.42
N ASP A 81 11.85 8.88 -22.01
CA ASP A 81 11.95 7.96 -20.87
C ASP A 81 11.45 8.59 -19.57
N THR A 82 11.78 9.87 -19.35
CA THR A 82 11.31 10.61 -18.16
C THR A 82 9.79 10.76 -18.19
N ASN A 83 9.18 11.00 -19.35
CA ASN A 83 7.73 11.04 -19.49
C ASN A 83 7.08 9.66 -19.22
N GLU A 84 7.67 8.57 -19.72
CA GLU A 84 7.17 7.22 -19.43
C GLU A 84 7.26 6.88 -17.94
N GLU A 85 8.34 7.27 -17.27
CA GLU A 85 8.48 7.06 -15.83
C GLU A 85 7.49 7.91 -15.01
N ILE A 86 7.21 9.16 -15.41
CA ILE A 86 6.12 9.98 -14.82
C ILE A 86 4.77 9.27 -14.96
N LYS A 87 4.44 8.76 -16.15
CA LYS A 87 3.19 8.00 -16.37
C LYS A 87 3.13 6.77 -15.48
N ALA A 88 4.22 6.01 -15.40
CA ALA A 88 4.31 4.80 -14.58
C ALA A 88 4.12 5.09 -13.09
N LEU A 89 4.78 6.13 -12.57
CA LEU A 89 4.67 6.53 -11.17
C LEU A 89 3.27 7.11 -10.86
N THR A 90 2.66 7.83 -11.80
CA THR A 90 1.28 8.34 -11.67
C THR A 90 0.27 7.21 -11.54
N ARG A 91 0.37 6.15 -12.36
CA ARG A 91 -0.48 4.95 -12.20
C ARG A 91 -0.27 4.28 -10.84
N GLY A 92 0.97 4.25 -10.35
CA GLY A 92 1.29 3.76 -9.01
C GLY A 92 0.63 4.59 -7.90
N LYS A 93 0.64 5.92 -8.05
CA LYS A 93 -0.05 6.85 -7.14
C LYS A 93 -1.56 6.58 -7.09
N GLU A 94 -2.22 6.44 -8.23
CA GLU A 94 -3.66 6.13 -8.31
C GLU A 94 -3.98 4.79 -7.63
N ALA A 95 -3.16 3.77 -7.86
CA ALA A 95 -3.31 2.46 -7.24
C ALA A 95 -3.15 2.53 -5.71
N LEU A 96 -2.21 3.35 -5.23
CA LEU A 96 -2.00 3.62 -3.81
C LEU A 96 -3.18 4.39 -3.17
N GLU A 97 -3.71 5.40 -3.86
CA GLU A 97 -4.91 6.13 -3.43
C GLU A 97 -6.12 5.20 -3.29
N LYS A 98 -6.30 4.27 -4.23
CA LYS A 98 -7.33 3.23 -4.15
C LYS A 98 -7.13 2.28 -2.96
N ALA A 99 -5.88 1.85 -2.71
CA ALA A 99 -5.58 1.02 -1.54
C ALA A 99 -5.83 1.75 -0.21
N LEU A 100 -5.54 3.06 -0.15
CA LEU A 100 -5.89 3.92 0.98
C LEU A 100 -7.41 4.00 1.19
N GLU A 101 -8.17 4.17 0.11
CA GLU A 101 -9.63 4.19 0.17
C GLU A 101 -10.20 2.87 0.73
N HIS A 102 -9.70 1.72 0.23
CA HIS A 102 -10.09 0.40 0.76
C HIS A 102 -9.75 0.28 2.25
N THR A 103 -8.56 0.73 2.67
CA THR A 103 -8.16 0.73 4.09
C THR A 103 -9.09 1.60 4.94
N ARG A 104 -9.51 2.76 4.44
CA ARG A 104 -10.45 3.66 5.16
C ARG A 104 -11.83 3.02 5.28
N LYS A 105 -12.32 2.36 4.23
CA LYS A 105 -13.55 1.56 4.26
C LYS A 105 -13.49 0.45 5.30
N ASP A 106 -12.37 -0.25 5.41
CA ASP A 106 -12.18 -1.29 6.42
C ASP A 106 -12.20 -0.75 7.85
N ILE A 107 -11.60 0.42 8.10
CA ILE A 107 -11.65 1.08 9.41
C ILE A 107 -13.09 1.45 9.76
N ALA A 108 -13.85 1.97 8.80
CA ALA A 108 -15.26 2.29 8.99
C ALA A 108 -16.10 1.03 9.25
N LEU A 109 -15.86 -0.06 8.50
CA LEU A 109 -16.52 -1.35 8.73
C LEU A 109 -16.24 -1.91 10.13
N ASN A 110 -14.99 -1.82 10.58
CA ASN A 110 -14.61 -2.21 11.94
C ASN A 110 -15.33 -1.35 12.98
N LYS A 111 -15.40 -0.03 12.77
CA LYS A 111 -16.14 0.88 13.65
C LYS A 111 -17.63 0.52 13.73
N ASP A 112 -18.28 0.33 12.59
CA ASP A 112 -19.68 -0.11 12.52
C ASP A 112 -19.89 -1.44 13.27
N SER A 113 -18.94 -2.38 13.13
CA SER A 113 -18.97 -3.67 13.83
C SER A 113 -18.92 -3.49 15.34
N GLN A 114 -18.04 -2.62 15.85
CA GLN A 114 -17.94 -2.29 17.27
C GLN A 114 -19.21 -1.61 17.77
N GLU A 115 -19.74 -0.63 17.03
CA GLU A 115 -20.98 0.08 17.37
C GLU A 115 -22.18 -0.87 17.49
N ILE A 116 -22.32 -1.82 16.57
CA ILE A 116 -23.36 -2.85 16.65
C ILE A 116 -23.19 -3.72 17.90
N ARG A 117 -21.96 -4.10 18.31
CA ARG A 117 -21.75 -4.90 19.54
C ARG A 117 -22.15 -4.18 20.82
N VAL A 118 -22.13 -2.85 20.83
CA VAL A 118 -22.59 -2.06 22.00
C VAL A 118 -24.10 -2.26 22.25
N SER A 119 -24.86 -2.65 21.22
CA SER A 119 -26.30 -2.94 21.33
C SER A 119 -26.63 -4.28 22.00
N ARG A 120 -25.63 -5.07 22.40
CA ARG A 120 -25.83 -6.32 23.15
C ARG A 120 -26.56 -6.06 24.49
N PRO A 121 -27.36 -7.03 24.98
CA PRO A 121 -27.98 -6.93 26.30
C PRO A 121 -26.94 -6.68 27.40
N ALA A 122 -27.31 -5.95 28.47
CA ALA A 122 -26.38 -5.54 29.52
C ALA A 122 -25.53 -6.68 30.13
N ARG A 123 -26.11 -7.88 30.29
CA ARG A 123 -25.42 -9.07 30.81
C ARG A 123 -24.39 -9.69 29.84
N GLU A 124 -24.45 -9.35 28.56
CA GLU A 124 -23.59 -9.86 27.50
C GLU A 124 -22.68 -8.75 26.93
N ARG A 125 -22.68 -7.57 27.57
CA ARG A 125 -21.94 -6.38 27.13
C ARG A 125 -20.54 -6.29 27.73
N GLU A 126 -20.17 -7.22 28.62
CA GLU A 126 -18.81 -7.31 29.15
C GLU A 126 -17.80 -7.53 28.03
N HIS A 127 -16.61 -6.96 28.22
CA HIS A 127 -15.51 -7.05 27.27
C HIS A 127 -15.09 -8.52 27.11
N ASP A 128 -14.99 -8.98 25.87
CA ASP A 128 -14.59 -10.35 25.55
C ASP A 128 -13.53 -10.42 24.43
N GLY A 129 -13.06 -11.64 24.14
CA GLY A 129 -12.01 -11.84 23.13
C GLY A 129 -12.38 -11.40 21.70
N ALA A 130 -13.67 -11.30 21.35
CA ALA A 130 -14.05 -10.74 20.05
C ALA A 130 -13.89 -9.21 20.03
N ASP A 131 -14.02 -8.54 21.18
CA ASP A 131 -13.70 -7.12 21.32
C ASP A 131 -12.18 -6.88 21.20
N ASP A 132 -11.35 -7.75 21.76
CA ASP A 132 -9.89 -7.71 21.58
C ASP A 132 -9.49 -7.85 20.10
N LEU A 133 -10.09 -8.81 19.39
CA LEU A 133 -9.84 -9.02 17.96
C LEU A 133 -10.25 -7.80 17.12
N LEU A 134 -11.41 -7.20 17.42
CA LEU A 134 -11.85 -5.97 16.74
C LEU A 134 -10.90 -4.79 17.01
N ASN A 135 -10.40 -4.65 18.23
CA ASN A 135 -9.43 -3.60 18.57
C ASN A 135 -8.08 -3.84 17.89
N ALA A 136 -7.60 -5.08 17.83
CA ALA A 136 -6.37 -5.44 17.13
C ALA A 136 -6.47 -5.16 15.63
N GLU A 137 -7.57 -5.57 14.97
CA GLU A 137 -7.83 -5.27 13.55
C GLU A 137 -7.84 -3.75 13.31
N ARG A 138 -8.52 -2.97 14.16
CA ARG A 138 -8.52 -1.51 14.07
C ARG A 138 -7.11 -0.91 14.14
N ALA A 139 -6.30 -1.38 15.09
CA ALA A 139 -4.92 -0.92 15.25
C ALA A 139 -4.06 -1.26 14.01
N HIS A 140 -4.18 -2.48 13.48
CA HIS A 140 -3.49 -2.88 12.25
C HIS A 140 -3.90 -2.04 11.04
N LEU A 141 -5.19 -1.78 10.86
CA LEU A 141 -5.70 -0.95 9.77
C LEU A 141 -5.22 0.51 9.87
N LEU A 142 -5.19 1.08 11.07
CA LEU A 142 -4.67 2.43 11.29
C LEU A 142 -3.17 2.52 10.99
N ASN A 143 -2.39 1.50 11.33
CA ASN A 143 -0.98 1.43 10.99
C ASN A 143 -0.76 1.29 9.48
N CYS A 144 -1.56 0.47 8.80
CA CYS A 144 -1.54 0.36 7.33
C CYS A 144 -1.87 1.71 6.67
N LYS A 145 -2.90 2.42 7.15
CA LYS A 145 -3.27 3.75 6.68
C LYS A 145 -2.08 4.72 6.78
N LYS A 146 -1.46 4.82 7.96
CA LYS A 146 -0.30 5.71 8.18
C LYS A 146 0.87 5.39 7.24
N ALA A 147 1.16 4.10 7.05
CA ALA A 147 2.24 3.66 6.16
C ALA A 147 1.96 4.05 4.70
N LEU A 148 0.73 3.82 4.21
CA LEU A 148 0.33 4.17 2.85
C LEU A 148 0.29 5.70 2.64
N GLU A 149 -0.13 6.49 3.63
CA GLU A 149 -0.11 7.96 3.58
C GLU A 149 1.33 8.52 3.54
N ALA A 150 2.27 7.88 4.24
CA ALA A 150 3.68 8.22 4.14
C ALA A 150 4.23 7.93 2.72
N GLN A 151 3.92 6.76 2.15
CA GLN A 151 4.31 6.41 0.79
C GLN A 151 3.71 7.36 -0.25
N LEU A 152 2.46 7.80 -0.06
CA LEU A 152 1.80 8.73 -0.98
C LEU A 152 2.54 10.07 -1.04
N ARG A 153 2.99 10.59 0.12
CA ARG A 153 3.79 11.82 0.18
C ARG A 153 5.12 11.66 -0.55
N SER A 154 5.82 10.55 -0.36
CA SER A 154 7.07 10.26 -1.08
C SER A 154 6.87 10.21 -2.59
N VAL A 155 5.79 9.57 -3.06
CA VAL A 155 5.45 9.51 -4.50
C VAL A 155 5.12 10.89 -5.07
N GLN A 156 4.33 11.70 -4.35
CA GLN A 156 4.00 13.06 -4.75
C GLN A 156 5.26 13.94 -4.86
N GLN A 157 6.17 13.83 -3.90
CA GLN A 157 7.45 14.54 -3.94
C GLN A 157 8.30 14.09 -5.14
N GLN A 158 8.40 12.79 -5.40
CA GLN A 158 9.18 12.28 -6.52
C GLN A 158 8.60 12.69 -7.89
N LEU A 159 7.27 12.79 -8.01
CA LEU A 159 6.62 13.32 -9.22
C LEU A 159 7.01 14.78 -9.49
N GLN A 160 7.17 15.61 -8.44
CA GLN A 160 7.65 16.99 -8.60
C GLN A 160 9.11 17.03 -9.08
N VAL A 161 9.97 16.16 -8.55
CA VAL A 161 11.37 16.03 -8.99
C VAL A 161 11.45 15.61 -10.46
N LEU A 162 10.64 14.63 -10.88
CA LEU A 162 10.57 14.21 -12.28
C LEU A 162 10.04 15.33 -13.20
N ASP A 163 9.03 16.11 -12.79
CA ASP A 163 8.53 17.23 -13.61
C ASP A 163 9.59 18.34 -13.74
N ALA A 164 10.35 18.62 -12.67
CA ALA A 164 11.46 19.57 -12.73
C ALA A 164 12.56 19.11 -13.70
N ALA A 165 12.96 17.84 -13.63
CA ALA A 165 13.93 17.24 -14.57
C ALA A 165 13.41 17.28 -16.02
N ARG A 166 12.13 16.95 -16.24
CA ARG A 166 11.47 17.04 -17.54
C ARG A 166 11.52 18.45 -18.13
N ARG A 167 11.22 19.48 -17.33
CA ARG A 167 11.28 20.88 -17.77
C ARG A 167 12.70 21.30 -18.13
N ARG A 168 13.69 20.89 -17.31
CA ARG A 168 15.11 21.16 -17.58
C ARG A 168 15.56 20.53 -18.90
N LEU A 169 15.27 19.24 -19.10
CA LEU A 169 15.54 18.54 -20.36
C LEU A 169 14.89 19.23 -21.55
N PHE A 170 13.63 19.63 -21.44
CA PHE A 170 12.91 20.31 -22.52
C PHE A 170 13.55 21.66 -22.89
N ASN A 171 13.98 22.44 -21.90
CA ASN A 171 14.64 23.72 -22.13
C ASN A 171 15.98 23.55 -22.86
N VAL A 172 16.84 22.63 -22.37
CA VAL A 172 18.14 22.36 -23.01
C VAL A 172 17.94 21.77 -24.41
N LEU A 173 16.97 20.87 -24.57
CA LEU A 173 16.62 20.32 -25.88
C LEU A 173 16.22 21.41 -26.87
N ASN A 174 15.35 22.35 -26.47
CA ASN A 174 14.91 23.44 -27.33
C ASN A 174 16.04 24.42 -27.67
N GLU A 175 16.93 24.70 -26.73
CA GLU A 175 18.10 25.52 -26.98
C GLU A 175 19.00 24.87 -28.04
N ARG A 176 19.34 23.59 -27.85
CA ARG A 176 20.22 22.84 -28.74
C ARG A 176 19.59 22.58 -30.11
N SER A 177 18.27 22.43 -30.18
CA SER A 177 17.58 22.22 -31.46
C SER A 177 17.62 23.43 -32.38
N ARG A 178 17.82 24.66 -31.88
CA ARG A 178 17.90 25.89 -32.71
C ARG A 178 19.00 25.82 -33.77
N VAL A 179 20.11 25.16 -33.45
CA VAL A 179 21.24 24.96 -34.39
C VAL A 179 20.82 24.10 -35.59
N MET A 180 19.82 23.24 -35.41
CA MET A 180 19.34 22.33 -36.43
C MET A 180 18.28 22.95 -37.35
N ASP A 181 17.74 24.14 -37.04
CA ASP A 181 16.61 24.75 -37.77
C ASP A 181 16.95 25.15 -39.21
N LEU A 182 18.22 25.47 -39.50
CA LEU A 182 18.69 25.92 -40.82
C LEU A 182 19.30 24.80 -41.67
N LEU A 183 19.78 23.72 -41.06
CA LEU A 183 20.48 22.63 -41.73
C LEU A 183 19.60 21.37 -41.76
N ASN A 184 18.61 21.40 -42.64
CA ASN A 184 17.77 20.26 -43.00
C ASN A 184 18.59 19.22 -43.78
N HIS A 185 19.43 18.46 -43.09
CA HIS A 185 19.97 17.22 -43.64
C HIS A 185 19.23 16.07 -42.97
N ALA A 186 18.45 15.32 -43.76
CA ALA A 186 17.66 14.18 -43.32
C ALA A 186 18.46 13.29 -42.34
N LEU A 187 17.80 12.79 -41.29
CA LEU A 187 18.34 11.75 -40.40
C LEU A 187 18.93 10.56 -41.19
N SER A 188 18.45 10.37 -42.43
CA SER A 188 18.84 9.31 -43.35
C SER A 188 20.30 9.33 -43.82
N SER A 189 21.03 10.45 -43.78
CA SER A 189 22.45 10.45 -44.19
C SER A 189 23.40 9.94 -43.10
N ALA A 190 22.95 9.87 -41.84
CA ALA A 190 23.66 9.15 -40.78
C ALA A 190 23.42 7.62 -40.86
N THR A 191 22.36 7.18 -41.54
CA THR A 191 21.99 5.75 -41.68
C THR A 191 22.34 5.14 -43.03
N ASN A 192 22.51 5.93 -44.10
CA ASN A 192 22.62 5.42 -45.48
C ASN A 192 24.05 5.35 -46.04
N GLY A 193 25.09 5.59 -45.24
CA GLY A 193 26.48 5.32 -45.64
C GLY A 193 26.83 3.84 -45.83
N SER A 194 25.84 2.94 -45.88
CA SER A 194 26.00 1.49 -45.97
C SER A 194 25.59 0.88 -47.30
N GLN A 195 25.45 1.66 -48.37
CA GLN A 195 25.04 1.12 -49.68
C GLN A 195 25.94 1.60 -50.81
N SER A 196 27.15 1.03 -50.89
CA SER A 196 27.92 0.97 -52.14
C SER A 196 29.01 -0.10 -52.09
N ALA A 197 28.62 -1.39 -52.12
CA ALA A 197 29.29 -2.46 -52.88
C ALA A 197 28.53 -3.80 -52.71
N PRO A 198 28.48 -4.66 -53.74
CA PRO A 198 27.57 -5.79 -53.81
C PRO A 198 28.17 -7.12 -53.32
N THR A 199 27.28 -8.10 -53.17
CA THR A 199 27.47 -9.57 -53.06
C THR A 199 27.53 -10.19 -51.66
N GLY A 200 26.73 -11.25 -51.47
CA GLY A 200 26.94 -12.26 -50.43
C GLY A 200 25.79 -12.45 -49.44
N LEU A 201 25.01 -13.51 -49.65
CA LEU A 201 23.91 -13.99 -48.82
C LEU A 201 24.33 -14.28 -47.37
N GLY A 202 23.49 -13.92 -46.40
CA GLY A 202 23.62 -14.36 -45.01
C GLY A 202 22.72 -13.62 -44.03
N ARG A 203 21.48 -14.10 -43.85
CA ARG A 203 20.63 -13.75 -42.70
C ARG A 203 21.36 -14.18 -41.42
N SER A 204 21.74 -13.24 -40.55
CA SER A 204 21.99 -13.54 -39.14
C SER A 204 21.55 -12.38 -38.24
N ARG A 205 20.70 -12.73 -37.26
CA ARG A 205 20.37 -11.90 -36.10
C ARG A 205 21.66 -11.62 -35.32
N THR A 206 21.66 -10.52 -34.57
CA THR A 206 22.72 -10.02 -33.65
C THR A 206 23.80 -9.13 -34.28
N SER A 207 23.58 -7.81 -34.27
CA SER A 207 24.65 -6.78 -34.38
C SER A 207 24.16 -5.39 -33.91
N LEU A 208 23.23 -5.31 -32.96
CA LEU A 208 22.81 -4.02 -32.36
C LEU A 208 23.75 -3.59 -31.22
N ASP A 209 24.57 -4.50 -30.71
CA ASP A 209 25.40 -4.29 -29.51
C ASP A 209 26.75 -3.59 -29.79
N GLY A 210 27.26 -3.66 -31.02
CA GLY A 210 28.61 -3.20 -31.34
C GLY A 210 28.75 -1.72 -31.75
N ARG A 211 27.65 -1.01 -32.05
CA ARG A 211 27.70 0.38 -32.57
C ARG A 211 27.21 1.45 -31.60
N LEU A 212 26.46 1.09 -30.56
CA LEU A 212 26.24 1.98 -29.41
C LEU A 212 27.54 2.20 -28.63
N SER A 213 28.45 1.21 -28.63
CA SER A 213 29.75 1.29 -27.97
C SER A 213 30.71 2.36 -28.55
N ARG A 214 30.53 2.84 -29.80
CA ARG A 214 31.32 3.96 -30.36
C ARG A 214 30.68 5.34 -30.18
N LEU A 215 29.41 5.40 -29.76
CA LEU A 215 28.73 6.64 -29.36
C LEU A 215 28.93 6.95 -27.86
N GLN A 216 29.53 6.00 -27.13
CA GLN A 216 29.95 6.12 -25.74
C GLN A 216 31.26 6.92 -25.60
N ASP A 217 32.10 6.93 -26.65
CA ASP A 217 33.37 7.68 -26.71
C ASP A 217 33.23 9.17 -27.06
N MET A 218 32.01 9.66 -27.32
CA MET A 218 31.74 11.10 -27.39
C MET A 218 31.36 11.70 -26.03
N SER A 219 31.65 10.98 -24.93
CA SER A 219 31.71 11.53 -23.58
C SER A 219 33.03 12.27 -23.35
N GLY A 220 33.40 13.13 -24.30
CA GLY A 220 34.42 14.14 -24.05
C GLY A 220 33.97 15.02 -22.89
N GLN A 221 34.92 15.59 -22.14
CA GLN A 221 34.60 16.53 -21.07
C GLN A 221 33.62 17.60 -21.59
N PRO A 222 32.60 17.99 -20.81
CA PRO A 222 31.66 19.02 -21.22
C PRO A 222 32.42 20.29 -21.61
N ASP A 223 32.16 20.78 -22.82
CA ASP A 223 32.77 22.01 -23.34
C ASP A 223 31.71 23.12 -23.35
N PRO A 224 31.91 24.23 -22.64
CA PRO A 224 30.98 25.37 -22.63
C PRO A 224 30.65 25.93 -24.02
N LEU A 225 31.58 25.84 -24.98
CA LEU A 225 31.39 26.35 -26.34
C LEU A 225 31.10 25.23 -27.36
N GLY A 226 31.17 23.97 -26.93
CA GLY A 226 31.03 22.81 -27.78
C GLY A 226 29.58 22.32 -27.95
N PRO A 227 29.39 21.29 -28.79
CA PRO A 227 28.09 20.63 -28.97
C PRO A 227 27.51 20.03 -27.68
N TYR A 228 28.38 19.56 -26.79
CA TYR A 228 28.04 18.97 -25.50
C TYR A 228 28.42 19.89 -24.36
N THR A 229 27.44 20.66 -23.86
CA THR A 229 27.65 21.61 -22.77
C THR A 229 27.46 21.00 -21.39
N PRO A 230 28.04 21.61 -20.35
CA PRO A 230 27.80 21.20 -18.97
C PRO A 230 26.31 21.22 -18.58
N GLU A 231 25.51 22.14 -19.12
CA GLU A 231 24.06 22.14 -18.90
C GLU A 231 23.35 20.90 -19.48
N ALA A 232 23.81 20.38 -20.62
CA ALA A 232 23.26 19.18 -21.23
C ALA A 232 23.66 17.92 -20.46
N ASP A 233 24.92 17.85 -20.02
CA ASP A 233 25.42 16.80 -19.14
C ASP A 233 24.62 16.74 -17.83
N GLN A 234 24.50 17.89 -17.15
CA GLN A 234 23.75 17.96 -15.89
C GLN A 234 22.27 17.61 -16.07
N ALA A 235 21.62 18.07 -17.16
CA ALA A 235 20.22 17.75 -17.40
C ALA A 235 19.99 16.25 -17.66
N LEU A 236 20.93 15.58 -18.33
CA LEU A 236 20.89 14.13 -18.55
C LEU A 236 21.10 13.37 -17.23
N LEU A 237 22.09 13.77 -16.42
CA LEU A 237 22.38 13.16 -15.13
C LEU A 237 21.23 13.32 -14.13
N ASP A 238 20.68 14.53 -13.99
CA ASP A 238 19.53 14.80 -13.12
C ASP A 238 18.32 13.92 -13.48
N ALA A 239 18.06 13.77 -14.78
CA ALA A 239 16.96 12.94 -15.27
C ALA A 239 17.21 11.44 -15.07
N GLU A 240 18.44 10.97 -15.23
CA GLU A 240 18.81 9.59 -14.92
C GLU A 240 18.66 9.28 -13.43
N GLU A 241 19.16 10.14 -12.55
CA GLU A 241 19.02 9.97 -11.10
C GLU A 241 17.55 10.04 -10.65
N ALA A 242 16.77 10.97 -11.21
CA ALA A 242 15.33 11.08 -10.91
C ALA A 242 14.56 9.83 -11.37
N ARG A 243 14.88 9.27 -12.54
CA ARG A 243 14.29 8.02 -13.04
C ARG A 243 14.69 6.83 -12.17
N ALA A 244 15.96 6.72 -11.78
CA ALA A 244 16.45 5.64 -10.92
C ALA A 244 15.75 5.64 -9.55
N ARG A 245 15.63 6.81 -8.92
CA ARG A 245 14.88 6.99 -7.66
C ARG A 245 13.40 6.62 -7.82
N SER A 246 12.76 7.04 -8.92
CA SER A 246 11.37 6.67 -9.21
C SER A 246 11.19 5.16 -9.39
N ALA A 247 12.08 4.49 -10.14
CA ALA A 247 12.02 3.05 -10.35
C ALA A 247 12.23 2.25 -9.05
N TYR A 248 13.05 2.76 -8.12
CA TYR A 248 13.16 2.21 -6.77
C TYR A 248 11.85 2.39 -5.99
N LEU A 249 11.32 3.61 -5.96
CA LEU A 249 10.08 3.94 -5.24
C LEU A 249 8.87 3.14 -5.75
N ARG A 250 8.77 2.88 -7.07
CA ARG A 250 7.70 2.03 -7.63
C ARG A 250 7.76 0.59 -7.12
N ARG A 251 8.95 0.04 -6.89
CA ARG A 251 9.12 -1.30 -6.32
C ARG A 251 8.69 -1.32 -4.86
N GLU A 252 9.16 -0.37 -4.07
CA GLU A 252 8.75 -0.24 -2.66
C GLU A 252 7.24 -0.02 -2.51
N LEU A 253 6.64 0.81 -3.36
CA LEU A 253 5.21 1.05 -3.39
C LEU A 253 4.42 -0.24 -3.64
N LYS A 254 4.83 -1.03 -4.63
CA LYS A 254 4.19 -2.33 -4.92
C LYS A 254 4.29 -3.28 -3.72
N GLU A 255 5.47 -3.40 -3.13
CA GLU A 255 5.68 -4.25 -1.96
C GLU A 255 4.90 -3.77 -0.73
N ALA A 256 4.80 -2.46 -0.52
CA ALA A 256 4.00 -1.89 0.56
C ALA A 256 2.51 -2.20 0.35
N MET A 257 1.98 -2.02 -0.85
CA MET A 257 0.59 -2.35 -1.19
C MET A 257 0.29 -3.84 -0.99
N ASP A 258 1.13 -4.73 -1.52
CA ASP A 258 0.97 -6.18 -1.39
C ASP A 258 1.00 -6.62 0.08
N ARG A 259 1.89 -6.03 0.89
CA ARG A 259 1.94 -6.27 2.34
C ARG A 259 0.67 -5.80 3.04
N THR A 260 0.18 -4.61 2.72
CA THR A 260 -1.06 -4.09 3.32
C THR A 260 -2.26 -4.95 2.98
N GLU A 261 -2.39 -5.41 1.73
CA GLU A 261 -3.49 -6.28 1.31
C GLU A 261 -3.46 -7.63 2.06
N LYS A 262 -2.28 -8.23 2.21
CA LYS A 262 -2.11 -9.48 2.98
C LYS A 262 -2.48 -9.29 4.45
N LEU A 263 -2.00 -8.21 5.08
CA LEU A 263 -2.31 -7.90 6.48
C LEU A 263 -3.80 -7.62 6.69
N GLN A 264 -4.43 -6.87 5.78
CA GLN A 264 -5.87 -6.63 5.80
C GLN A 264 -6.67 -7.93 5.74
N LYS A 265 -6.38 -8.78 4.75
CA LYS A 265 -7.05 -10.08 4.59
C LYS A 265 -6.88 -10.97 5.82
N ALA A 266 -5.68 -11.02 6.40
CA ALA A 266 -5.41 -11.79 7.60
C ALA A 266 -6.18 -11.26 8.82
N ALA A 267 -6.18 -9.94 9.03
CA ALA A 267 -6.89 -9.30 10.14
C ALA A 267 -8.40 -9.51 10.02
N HIS A 268 -8.98 -9.28 8.83
CA HIS A 268 -10.40 -9.54 8.55
C HIS A 268 -10.79 -10.99 8.81
N LYS A 269 -9.96 -11.93 8.34
CA LYS A 269 -10.20 -13.36 8.58
C LYS A 269 -10.20 -13.68 10.07
N SER A 270 -9.19 -13.22 10.81
CA SER A 270 -9.08 -13.45 12.25
C SER A 270 -10.31 -12.96 13.01
N VAL A 271 -10.82 -11.78 12.70
CA VAL A 271 -12.02 -11.24 13.35
C VAL A 271 -13.28 -12.01 12.93
N ASN A 272 -13.43 -12.31 11.64
CA ASN A 272 -14.59 -13.05 11.15
C ASN A 272 -14.70 -14.45 11.77
N ASP A 273 -13.56 -15.15 11.86
CA ASP A 273 -13.48 -16.46 12.49
C ASP A 273 -13.78 -16.35 14.00
N GLY A 274 -13.20 -15.36 14.68
CA GLY A 274 -13.45 -15.09 16.10
C GLY A 274 -14.91 -14.76 16.44
N ILE A 275 -15.56 -13.89 15.65
CA ILE A 275 -16.99 -13.58 15.84
C ILE A 275 -17.85 -14.81 15.52
N THR A 276 -17.50 -15.58 14.49
CA THR A 276 -18.23 -16.83 14.15
C THR A 276 -18.14 -17.84 15.29
N GLN A 277 -16.96 -18.01 15.87
CA GLN A 277 -16.75 -18.85 17.04
C GLN A 277 -17.56 -18.35 18.24
N LYS A 278 -17.54 -17.03 18.52
CA LYS A 278 -18.33 -16.43 19.61
C LYS A 278 -19.83 -16.68 19.45
N VAL A 279 -20.35 -16.59 18.22
CA VAL A 279 -21.74 -16.92 17.90
C VAL A 279 -22.02 -18.39 18.21
N ALA A 280 -21.15 -19.29 17.78
CA ALA A 280 -21.30 -20.73 18.03
C ALA A 280 -21.33 -21.05 19.54
N GLU A 281 -20.38 -20.51 20.31
CA GLU A 281 -20.31 -20.65 21.77
C GLU A 281 -21.60 -20.14 22.45
N THR A 282 -22.09 -18.98 22.03
CA THR A 282 -23.30 -18.36 22.57
C THR A 282 -24.54 -19.23 22.29
N ILE A 283 -24.62 -19.81 21.09
CA ILE A 283 -25.71 -20.72 20.71
C ILE A 283 -25.65 -22.02 21.53
N THR A 284 -24.47 -22.62 21.68
CA THR A 284 -24.29 -23.84 22.48
C THR A 284 -24.67 -23.60 23.95
N LEU A 285 -24.24 -22.49 24.55
CA LEU A 285 -24.65 -22.12 25.91
C LEU A 285 -26.17 -21.94 26.03
N LYS A 286 -26.80 -21.29 25.04
CA LYS A 286 -28.26 -21.16 24.99
C LYS A 286 -28.96 -22.53 24.96
N GLN A 287 -28.43 -23.50 24.23
CA GLN A 287 -28.98 -24.86 24.19
C GLN A 287 -28.86 -25.55 25.55
N HIS A 288 -27.70 -25.48 26.21
CA HIS A 288 -27.51 -26.02 27.56
C HIS A 288 -28.44 -25.38 28.60
N LEU A 289 -28.65 -24.06 28.54
CA LEU A 289 -29.64 -23.37 29.37
C LEU A 289 -31.06 -23.87 29.10
N GLY A 290 -31.39 -24.18 27.84
CA GLY A 290 -32.67 -24.78 27.46
C GLY A 290 -32.90 -26.15 28.10
N VAL A 291 -31.89 -27.03 28.09
CA VAL A 291 -31.93 -28.34 28.76
C VAL A 291 -32.10 -28.17 30.27
N SER A 292 -31.28 -27.31 30.88
CA SER A 292 -31.33 -27.01 32.32
C SER A 292 -32.69 -26.44 32.76
N LEU A 293 -33.32 -25.62 31.91
CA LEU A 293 -34.67 -25.11 32.14
C LEU A 293 -35.71 -26.24 32.14
N GLY A 294 -35.55 -27.23 31.26
CA GLY A 294 -36.39 -28.43 31.20
C GLY A 294 -36.26 -29.28 32.46
N GLU A 295 -35.03 -29.52 32.91
CA GLU A 295 -34.74 -30.24 34.16
C GLU A 295 -35.32 -29.53 35.38
N ASN A 296 -35.15 -28.20 35.46
CA ASN A 296 -35.74 -27.38 36.52
C ASN A 296 -37.27 -27.49 36.51
N ARG A 297 -37.92 -27.38 35.35
CA ARG A 297 -39.37 -27.56 35.22
C ARG A 297 -39.82 -28.95 35.71
N HIS A 298 -39.10 -29.99 35.35
CA HIS A 298 -39.37 -31.34 35.83
C HIS A 298 -39.19 -31.44 37.37
N GLY A 299 -38.15 -30.81 37.91
CA GLY A 299 -37.90 -30.70 39.35
C GLY A 299 -39.06 -30.02 40.09
N ILE A 300 -39.59 -28.92 39.56
CA ILE A 300 -40.77 -28.24 40.12
C ILE A 300 -41.96 -29.19 40.17
N HIS A 301 -42.26 -29.89 39.06
CA HIS A 301 -43.40 -30.80 39.01
C HIS A 301 -43.24 -31.98 39.98
N ARG A 302 -42.02 -32.51 40.14
CA ARG A 302 -41.72 -33.58 41.10
C ARG A 302 -41.90 -33.09 42.54
N ALA A 303 -41.35 -31.93 42.87
CA ALA A 303 -41.47 -31.33 44.19
C ALA A 303 -42.94 -31.01 44.53
N GLN A 304 -43.71 -30.54 43.55
CA GLN A 304 -45.15 -30.30 43.72
C GLN A 304 -45.91 -31.60 44.04
N ARG A 305 -45.67 -32.68 43.28
CA ARG A 305 -46.29 -33.99 43.60
C ARG A 305 -45.92 -34.48 45.00
N TRP A 306 -44.68 -34.27 45.42
CA TRP A 306 -44.23 -34.63 46.77
C TRP A 306 -44.91 -33.78 47.85
N TYR A 307 -45.07 -32.49 47.59
CA TYR A 307 -45.80 -31.57 48.45
C TYR A 307 -47.26 -32.03 48.60
N ASP A 308 -47.95 -32.28 47.49
CA ASP A 308 -49.36 -32.69 47.49
C ASP A 308 -49.56 -34.04 48.22
N ALA A 309 -48.65 -35.00 48.02
CA ALA A 309 -48.68 -36.28 48.72
C ALA A 309 -48.42 -36.14 50.24
N THR A 310 -47.49 -35.27 50.62
CA THR A 310 -47.16 -34.99 52.04
C THR A 310 -48.31 -34.25 52.74
N ASP A 311 -48.94 -33.30 52.06
CA ASP A 311 -50.11 -32.57 52.55
C ASP A 311 -51.28 -33.52 52.79
N LYS A 312 -51.53 -34.44 51.84
CA LYS A 312 -52.54 -35.49 52.01
C LYS A 312 -52.22 -36.43 53.18
N ALA A 313 -50.97 -36.86 53.34
CA ALA A 313 -50.53 -37.68 54.48
C ALA A 313 -50.69 -36.96 55.82
N ARG A 314 -50.44 -35.64 55.85
CA ARG A 314 -50.69 -34.81 57.03
C ARG A 314 -52.18 -34.73 57.35
N GLY A 315 -53.04 -34.57 56.34
CA GLY A 315 -54.49 -34.60 56.50
C GLY A 315 -54.97 -35.92 57.13
N TYR A 316 -54.43 -37.07 56.72
CA TYR A 316 -54.74 -38.35 57.37
C TYR A 316 -54.22 -38.43 58.81
N THR A 317 -53.05 -37.86 59.10
CA THR A 317 -52.44 -37.90 60.44
C THR A 317 -53.20 -37.03 61.46
N MET A 318 -53.74 -35.89 61.02
CA MET A 318 -54.51 -34.97 61.88
C MET A 318 -55.90 -35.51 62.26
N GLY A 319 -56.36 -36.57 61.59
CA GLY A 319 -57.66 -37.19 61.83
C GLY A 319 -58.85 -36.35 61.33
N PRO A 320 -60.08 -36.83 61.59
CA PRO A 320 -61.29 -36.12 61.18
C PRO A 320 -61.51 -34.83 61.99
N VAL A 321 -62.15 -33.85 61.35
CA VAL A 321 -62.45 -32.54 61.96
C VAL A 321 -63.50 -32.64 63.07
N SER A 322 -64.40 -33.64 63.00
CA SER A 322 -65.41 -33.91 64.01
C SER A 322 -65.11 -35.18 64.80
N TYR A 323 -65.35 -35.14 66.11
CA TYR A 323 -65.21 -36.29 67.00
C TYR A 323 -66.17 -37.45 66.64
N SER A 324 -67.30 -37.14 65.99
CA SER A 324 -68.27 -38.14 65.50
C SER A 324 -67.70 -39.08 64.45
N ASP A 325 -66.68 -38.64 63.73
CA ASP A 325 -66.16 -39.34 62.56
C ASP A 325 -64.90 -40.15 62.90
N ILE A 326 -64.46 -40.12 64.16
CA ILE A 326 -63.36 -40.93 64.68
C ILE A 326 -63.81 -42.39 64.73
N SER A 327 -63.02 -43.28 64.15
CA SER A 327 -63.33 -44.71 64.17
C SER A 327 -63.29 -45.25 65.61
N THR A 328 -64.10 -46.26 65.93
CA THR A 328 -64.13 -46.87 67.27
C THR A 328 -62.76 -47.39 67.73
N ARG A 329 -61.87 -47.69 66.77
CA ARG A 329 -60.49 -48.09 67.03
C ARG A 329 -59.59 -46.94 67.48
N GLU A 330 -59.86 -45.69 67.15
CA GLU A 330 -59.01 -44.53 67.45
C GLU A 330 -59.45 -43.77 68.71
N ARG A 331 -60.64 -44.05 69.24
CA ARG A 331 -61.15 -43.33 70.42
C ARG A 331 -60.40 -43.70 71.70
N LEU A 332 -59.95 -42.69 72.43
CA LEU A 332 -59.26 -42.86 73.73
C LEU A 332 -60.20 -43.33 74.86
N ASP A 333 -61.52 -43.34 74.63
CA ASP A 333 -62.53 -43.85 75.58
C ASP A 333 -62.90 -45.34 75.36
N ARG A 334 -62.22 -46.03 74.43
CA ARG A 334 -62.42 -47.46 74.17
C ARG A 334 -62.15 -48.31 75.43
N PRO A 335 -62.92 -49.39 75.69
CA PRO A 335 -62.83 -50.14 76.95
C PRO A 335 -61.42 -50.62 77.31
N MET A 336 -60.63 -51.05 76.32
CA MET A 336 -59.23 -51.44 76.51
C MET A 336 -58.35 -50.31 77.09
N VAL A 337 -58.53 -49.09 76.60
CA VAL A 337 -57.75 -47.92 77.04
C VAL A 337 -58.15 -47.51 78.44
N LYS A 338 -59.44 -47.61 78.79
CA LYS A 338 -59.93 -47.39 80.15
C LYS A 338 -59.36 -48.40 81.15
N VAL A 339 -59.19 -49.67 80.77
CA VAL A 339 -58.57 -50.71 81.63
C VAL A 339 -57.07 -50.44 81.80
N PHE A 340 -56.37 -50.07 80.73
CA PHE A 340 -54.95 -49.72 80.77
C PHE A 340 -54.69 -48.53 81.72
N HIS A 341 -55.47 -47.45 81.61
CA HIS A 341 -55.36 -46.26 82.45
C HIS A 341 -55.78 -46.44 83.94
N ARG A 342 -56.24 -47.63 84.37
CA ARG A 342 -56.53 -47.89 85.80
C ARG A 342 -55.26 -47.93 86.67
N HIS A 343 -54.09 -48.14 86.05
CA HIS A 343 -52.81 -48.15 86.75
C HIS A 343 -52.17 -46.75 86.73
N PRO A 344 -51.63 -46.24 87.84
CA PRO A 344 -50.92 -44.96 87.85
C PRO A 344 -49.69 -45.01 86.94
N GLY A 345 -49.51 -44.00 86.08
CA GLY A 345 -48.32 -43.85 85.22
C GLY A 345 -48.41 -44.48 83.82
N THR A 346 -49.51 -45.14 83.46
CA THR A 346 -49.68 -45.75 82.13
C THR A 346 -50.32 -44.77 81.15
N GLN A 347 -49.53 -43.96 80.43
CA GLN A 347 -50.03 -43.15 79.28
C GLN A 347 -49.76 -43.88 77.96
N LEU A 348 -50.68 -43.79 77.02
CA LEU A 348 -50.46 -44.36 75.67
C LEU A 348 -49.53 -43.44 74.86
N PRO A 349 -48.47 -43.97 74.22
CA PRO A 349 -47.58 -43.17 73.38
C PRO A 349 -48.23 -42.72 72.06
N GLU A 350 -49.37 -43.33 71.69
CA GLU A 350 -50.10 -43.12 70.43
C GLU A 350 -50.31 -41.63 70.12
N ALA A 351 -50.80 -40.85 71.09
CA ALA A 351 -51.03 -39.41 70.89
C ALA A 351 -49.73 -38.62 70.70
N GLN A 352 -48.67 -38.96 71.45
CA GLN A 352 -47.38 -38.28 71.35
C GLN A 352 -46.69 -38.57 70.01
N GLU A 353 -46.76 -39.81 69.51
CA GLU A 353 -46.19 -40.19 68.22
C GLU A 353 -46.98 -39.60 67.04
N ILE A 354 -48.31 -39.48 67.14
CA ILE A 354 -49.14 -38.79 66.13
C ILE A 354 -48.77 -37.31 66.04
N ILE A 355 -48.63 -36.62 67.18
CA ILE A 355 -48.21 -35.21 67.23
C ILE A 355 -46.81 -35.06 66.61
N ARG A 356 -45.85 -35.89 67.04
CA ARG A 356 -44.47 -35.85 66.51
C ARG A 356 -44.43 -36.11 65.00
N SER A 357 -45.22 -37.06 64.51
CA SER A 357 -45.32 -37.36 63.07
C SER A 357 -45.98 -36.21 62.30
N GLY A 358 -47.01 -35.58 62.87
CA GLY A 358 -47.65 -34.39 62.31
C GLY A 358 -46.70 -33.21 62.16
N ASP A 359 -45.88 -32.95 63.20
CA ASP A 359 -44.85 -31.91 63.18
C ASP A 359 -43.77 -32.20 62.12
N GLY A 360 -43.32 -33.45 62.01
CA GLY A 360 -42.38 -33.88 60.97
C GLY A 360 -42.91 -33.67 59.55
N LEU A 361 -44.20 -33.99 59.32
CA LEU A 361 -44.87 -33.75 58.03
C LEU A 361 -45.01 -32.25 57.74
N LEU A 362 -45.35 -31.43 58.73
CA LEU A 362 -45.40 -29.97 58.59
C LEU A 362 -44.02 -29.39 58.22
N GLN A 363 -42.95 -29.87 58.86
CA GLN A 363 -41.58 -29.45 58.54
C GLN A 363 -41.20 -29.83 57.11
N SER A 364 -41.54 -31.05 56.68
CA SER A 364 -41.32 -31.52 55.30
C SER A 364 -42.09 -30.68 54.28
N LEU A 365 -43.33 -30.32 54.57
CA LEU A 365 -44.19 -29.47 53.74
C LEU A 365 -43.62 -28.05 53.60
N SER A 366 -43.13 -27.46 54.70
CA SER A 366 -42.44 -26.17 54.69
C SER A 366 -41.14 -26.22 53.88
N ALA A 367 -40.35 -27.29 54.03
CA ALA A 367 -39.11 -27.48 53.27
C ALA A 367 -39.36 -27.64 51.76
N THR A 368 -40.32 -28.47 51.38
CA THR A 368 -40.70 -28.69 49.97
C THR A 368 -41.28 -27.42 49.33
N SER A 369 -42.11 -26.66 50.05
CA SER A 369 -42.62 -25.35 49.59
C SER A 369 -41.49 -24.36 49.31
N ARG A 370 -40.53 -24.23 50.23
CA ARG A 370 -39.33 -23.40 50.02
C ARG A 370 -38.52 -23.84 48.80
N ASN A 371 -38.32 -25.16 48.63
CA ASN A 371 -37.62 -25.71 47.47
C ASN A 371 -38.33 -25.38 46.14
N ILE A 372 -39.66 -25.48 46.10
CA ILE A 372 -40.46 -25.07 44.92
C ILE A 372 -40.24 -23.56 44.63
N GLY A 373 -40.23 -22.72 45.66
CA GLY A 373 -39.93 -21.30 45.54
C GLY A 373 -38.56 -21.02 44.92
N LEU A 374 -37.51 -21.69 45.41
CA LEU A 374 -36.15 -21.58 44.86
C LEU A 374 -36.05 -22.05 43.40
N LEU A 375 -36.72 -23.16 43.06
CA LEU A 375 -36.76 -23.67 41.70
C LEU A 375 -37.45 -22.69 40.75
N LYS A 376 -38.57 -22.07 41.17
CA LYS A 376 -39.26 -21.02 40.39
C LYS A 376 -38.38 -19.79 40.17
N LEU A 377 -37.63 -19.35 41.17
CA LEU A 377 -36.66 -18.26 41.03
C LEU A 377 -35.55 -18.62 40.04
N SER A 378 -35.00 -19.83 40.13
CA SER A 378 -34.02 -20.33 39.17
C SER A 378 -34.60 -20.42 37.75
N GLN A 379 -35.86 -20.83 37.59
CA GLN A 379 -36.55 -20.88 36.31
C GLN A 379 -36.64 -19.49 35.65
N LEU A 380 -36.95 -18.45 36.43
CA LEU A 380 -36.98 -17.07 35.93
C LEU A 380 -35.59 -16.60 35.48
N ARG A 381 -34.55 -16.91 36.25
CA ARG A 381 -33.16 -16.58 35.88
C ARG A 381 -32.75 -17.26 34.56
N LEU A 382 -32.97 -18.56 34.45
CA LEU A 382 -32.66 -19.33 33.24
C LEU A 382 -33.40 -18.79 31.99
N ARG A 383 -34.69 -18.42 32.12
CA ARG A 383 -35.43 -17.80 31.01
C ARG A 383 -34.84 -16.46 30.57
N ASN A 384 -34.46 -15.62 31.53
CA ASN A 384 -33.83 -14.33 31.25
C ASN A 384 -32.47 -14.52 30.55
N ASP A 385 -31.68 -15.50 30.98
CA ASP A 385 -30.38 -15.79 30.38
C ASP A 385 -30.53 -16.35 28.96
N ILE A 386 -31.51 -17.23 28.71
CA ILE A 386 -31.83 -17.71 27.34
C ILE A 386 -32.21 -16.55 26.42
N LYS A 387 -33.02 -15.60 26.91
CA LYS A 387 -33.40 -14.40 26.15
C LYS A 387 -32.18 -13.52 25.86
N GLY A 388 -31.34 -13.29 26.87
CA GLY A 388 -30.09 -12.53 26.75
C GLY A 388 -29.14 -13.12 25.70
N LYS A 389 -28.82 -14.42 25.82
CA LYS A 389 -27.97 -15.16 24.87
C LYS A 389 -28.57 -15.17 23.46
N GLY A 390 -29.89 -15.29 23.34
CA GLY A 390 -30.59 -15.23 22.05
C GLY A 390 -30.41 -13.88 21.34
N LEU A 391 -30.57 -12.77 22.06
CA LEU A 391 -30.36 -11.42 21.51
C LEU A 391 -28.88 -11.18 21.17
N ALA A 392 -27.94 -11.57 22.05
CA ALA A 392 -26.51 -11.42 21.80
C ALA A 392 -26.06 -12.17 20.54
N SER A 393 -26.47 -13.43 20.38
CA SER A 393 -26.19 -14.21 19.17
C SER A 393 -26.76 -13.57 17.90
N SER A 394 -27.95 -12.95 17.98
CA SER A 394 -28.55 -12.22 16.87
C SER A 394 -27.74 -10.97 16.49
N VAL A 395 -27.26 -10.21 17.48
CA VAL A 395 -26.40 -9.03 17.28
C VAL A 395 -25.08 -9.46 16.61
N ASP A 396 -24.38 -10.45 17.15
CA ASP A 396 -23.11 -10.91 16.58
C ASP A 396 -23.29 -11.50 15.17
N SER A 397 -24.40 -12.21 14.91
CA SER A 397 -24.74 -12.69 13.57
C SER A 397 -25.00 -11.55 12.58
N SER A 398 -25.55 -10.42 13.03
CA SER A 398 -25.79 -9.25 12.17
C SER A 398 -24.48 -8.61 11.72
N ILE A 399 -23.44 -8.64 12.56
CA ILE A 399 -22.10 -8.15 12.23
C ILE A 399 -21.46 -9.01 11.15
N ILE A 400 -21.55 -10.34 11.27
CA ILE A 400 -21.05 -11.26 10.23
C ILE A 400 -21.72 -10.94 8.89
N ARG A 401 -23.04 -10.70 8.87
CA ARG A 401 -23.77 -10.33 7.66
C ARG A 401 -23.34 -8.97 7.11
N LEU A 402 -23.13 -7.97 7.97
CA LEU A 402 -22.65 -6.64 7.59
C LEU A 402 -21.27 -6.75 6.92
N ARG A 403 -20.34 -7.46 7.57
CA ARG A 403 -18.97 -7.65 7.08
C ARG A 403 -18.93 -8.38 5.75
N ARG A 404 -19.74 -9.43 5.57
CA ARG A 404 -19.88 -10.11 4.28
C ARG A 404 -20.41 -9.17 3.19
N ARG A 405 -21.43 -8.36 3.49
CA ARG A 405 -22.02 -7.41 2.53
C ARG A 405 -21.02 -6.33 2.10
N LYS A 406 -20.19 -5.85 3.03
CA LYS A 406 -19.22 -4.77 2.81
C LYS A 406 -17.82 -5.27 2.42
N SER A 407 -17.64 -6.57 2.18
CA SER A 407 -16.34 -7.19 1.91
C SER A 407 -15.70 -6.77 0.60
N ASP A 408 -16.49 -6.41 -0.41
CA ASP A 408 -15.99 -6.18 -1.78
C ASP A 408 -15.53 -4.72 -2.03
N HIS A 409 -15.49 -3.86 -1.00
CA HIS A 409 -15.12 -2.43 -1.07
C HIS A 409 -15.87 -1.57 -2.11
N ARG A 410 -16.91 -2.11 -2.78
CA ARG A 410 -17.74 -1.44 -3.79
C ARG A 410 -18.72 -0.41 -3.20
N TRP A 411 -18.84 -0.37 -1.89
CA TRP A 411 -19.70 0.58 -1.18
C TRP A 411 -18.96 1.90 -0.97
N THR A 412 -19.71 2.99 -0.84
CA THR A 412 -19.17 4.33 -0.61
C THR A 412 -19.18 4.68 0.88
N LEU A 413 -18.16 5.41 1.34
CA LEU A 413 -18.24 6.06 2.64
C LEU A 413 -19.30 7.17 2.52
N GLY A 414 -20.26 7.23 3.47
CA GLY A 414 -21.16 8.39 3.56
C GLY A 414 -20.38 9.67 3.83
N GLU A 415 -21.01 10.84 3.71
CA GLU A 415 -20.40 12.21 3.77
C GLU A 415 -19.69 12.59 5.09
N ALA A 416 -19.29 11.65 5.94
CA ALA A 416 -18.78 11.90 7.30
C ALA A 416 -17.30 11.50 7.52
N PHE A 417 -16.44 11.56 6.49
CA PHE A 417 -14.99 11.37 6.64
C PHE A 417 -14.15 12.33 5.80
#